data_AF-A0A661BAL7-F1
#
_entry.id   AF-A0A661BAL7-F1
#
_cell.length_a   1.000
_cell.length_b   1.000
_cell.length_c   1.000
_cell.angle_alpha   90.00
_cell.angle_beta   90.00
_cell.angle_gamma   90.00
#
_symmetry.space_group_name_H-M   'P 1'
#
loop_
_entity.id
_entity.type
_entity.pdbx_description
1 polymer ?
#
loop_
_entity_poly.entity_id
_entity_poly.type
_entity_poly.pdbx_seq_one_letter_code
_entity_poly.pdbx_strand_id
1 'polypeptide(L)'
;MKKILSFLIVIIIVRALSATPVRIALIRGGYISYYGDWNTIADSSINRLSVLLENVDNIDVILFPEFAFAGIDGGYTDSRPQVYFSYSPDSGFIPHPWDETSHWDSLVAKRLDTLRTMAAENNLYIWASTCCERIDGRPYSYNSLPIITPQGKITRIRRKTWYSTHEDTRDTTVHLDTLLTHSGKHIAVMTTICYENGCIPYLLEPMDPPAPLWFLPHGTWLYDMEYTTAATQRWIFYEELPGLSYFTESNLWGLVSDGWVRHDAIQISCDIFRASWGALNIANSGRINVAWEPLAWITIKDEYVVIDCDVPAVEDEPVAMKSNRPPPSDEPQIITASPKISTGPVFIFGAKNDSVSILDSSDNKIASIPADDGNAIWDGKIDARKVEPGIYYFYDGFYKCSIRIIQ
;
A
#
# COMPACT_ATOMS: atom_id res chain seq x y z
N MET A 1 -12.82 16.72 41.16
CA MET A 1 -13.03 15.31 40.77
C MET A 1 -14.06 15.13 39.65
N LYS A 2 -15.36 15.49 39.81
CA LYS A 2 -16.37 15.28 38.73
C LYS A 2 -16.00 15.90 37.37
N LYS A 3 -15.49 17.14 37.34
CA LYS A 3 -15.06 17.82 36.10
C LYS A 3 -13.84 17.15 35.42
N ILE A 4 -12.94 16.57 36.20
CA ILE A 4 -11.76 15.85 35.69
C ILE A 4 -12.19 14.51 35.10
N LEU A 5 -13.11 13.81 35.76
CA LEU A 5 -13.68 12.56 35.27
C LEU A 5 -14.49 12.78 33.98
N SER A 6 -15.30 13.84 33.90
CA SER A 6 -16.02 14.20 32.68
C SER A 6 -15.09 14.57 31.53
N PHE A 7 -13.98 15.27 31.80
CA PHE A 7 -12.98 15.62 30.80
C PHE A 7 -12.22 14.38 30.28
N LEU A 8 -11.86 13.46 31.17
CA LEU A 8 -11.27 12.17 30.81
C LEU A 8 -12.22 11.30 29.99
N ILE A 9 -13.50 11.23 30.35
CA ILE A 9 -14.52 10.49 29.60
C ILE A 9 -14.69 11.09 28.20
N VAL A 10 -14.71 12.41 28.05
CA VAL A 10 -14.77 13.06 26.73
C VAL A 10 -13.52 12.77 25.91
N ILE A 11 -12.32 12.81 26.50
CA ILE A 11 -11.07 12.44 25.79
C ILE A 11 -11.09 10.97 25.35
N ILE A 12 -11.56 10.07 26.21
CA ILE A 12 -11.66 8.64 25.90
C ILE A 12 -12.68 8.41 24.79
N ILE A 13 -13.84 9.09 24.83
CA ILE A 13 -14.87 8.99 23.78
C ILE A 13 -14.37 9.59 22.47
N VAL A 14 -13.68 10.73 22.49
CA VAL A 14 -13.10 11.37 21.28
C VAL A 14 -11.98 10.51 20.70
N ARG A 15 -11.14 9.88 21.52
CA ARG A 15 -10.11 8.92 21.07
C ARG A 15 -10.70 7.59 20.57
N ALA A 16 -11.81 7.13 21.15
CA ALA A 16 -12.55 5.96 20.67
C ALA A 16 -13.36 6.25 19.40
N LEU A 17 -13.60 7.52 19.06
CA LEU A 17 -14.22 7.97 17.82
C LEU A 17 -13.20 8.25 16.70
N SER A 18 -11.89 8.23 17.00
CA SER A 18 -10.79 8.56 16.06
C SER A 18 -9.95 7.35 15.65
N ALA A 19 -10.48 6.14 15.82
CA ALA A 19 -9.79 4.90 15.50
C ALA A 19 -10.78 3.97 14.80
N THR A 20 -10.46 3.62 13.57
CA THR A 20 -11.31 2.81 12.70
C THR A 20 -10.87 1.35 12.80
N PRO A 21 -11.78 0.40 13.12
CA PRO A 21 -11.43 -1.00 13.14
C PRO A 21 -11.12 -1.47 11.72
N VAL A 22 -9.97 -2.13 11.56
CA VAL A 22 -9.49 -2.73 10.32
C VAL A 22 -9.11 -4.18 10.59
N ARG A 23 -9.69 -5.10 9.83
CA ARG A 23 -9.30 -6.51 9.77
C ARG A 23 -8.40 -6.77 8.58
N ILE A 24 -7.14 -7.07 8.87
CA ILE A 24 -6.10 -7.32 7.88
C ILE A 24 -5.77 -8.81 7.93
N ALA A 25 -5.73 -9.47 6.78
CA ALA A 25 -5.22 -10.84 6.69
C ALA A 25 -3.91 -10.89 5.91
N LEU A 26 -2.99 -11.73 6.40
CA LEU A 26 -1.71 -12.01 5.77
C LEU A 26 -1.70 -13.45 5.28
N ILE A 27 -1.27 -13.66 4.04
CA ILE A 27 -0.93 -15.00 3.58
C ILE A 27 0.47 -15.34 4.09
N ARG A 28 0.57 -16.32 5.00
CA ARG A 28 1.87 -16.70 5.57
C ARG A 28 2.72 -17.37 4.51
N GLY A 29 3.98 -16.95 4.41
CA GLY A 29 5.04 -17.66 3.69
C GLY A 29 5.44 -18.98 4.32
N GLY A 30 6.69 -19.39 4.05
CA GLY A 30 7.25 -20.66 4.50
C GLY A 30 6.85 -21.85 3.64
N TYR A 31 6.17 -21.61 2.52
CA TYR A 31 5.80 -22.62 1.53
C TYR A 31 6.78 -22.69 0.33
N ILE A 32 7.84 -21.88 0.35
CA ILE A 32 8.95 -21.96 -0.58
C ILE A 32 10.27 -21.86 0.19
N SER A 33 11.24 -22.69 -0.18
CA SER A 33 12.62 -22.58 0.32
C SER A 33 13.45 -21.72 -0.63
N TYR A 34 14.60 -21.20 -0.17
CA TYR A 34 15.49 -20.37 -1.01
C TYR A 34 15.93 -21.07 -2.32
N TYR A 35 15.97 -22.40 -2.32
CA TYR A 35 16.29 -23.25 -3.49
C TYR A 35 15.07 -24.05 -3.99
N GLY A 36 13.86 -23.65 -3.61
CA GLY A 36 12.62 -24.34 -3.93
C GLY A 36 12.16 -24.14 -5.37
N ASP A 37 11.09 -24.84 -5.75
CA ASP A 37 10.48 -24.71 -7.07
C ASP A 37 9.57 -23.47 -7.15
N TRP A 38 10.08 -22.42 -7.76
CA TRP A 38 9.40 -21.14 -7.94
C TRP A 38 8.16 -21.21 -8.83
N ASN A 39 7.99 -22.29 -9.59
CA ASN A 39 6.90 -22.44 -10.54
C ASN A 39 5.53 -22.69 -9.88
N THR A 40 5.52 -23.19 -8.63
CA THR A 40 4.29 -23.57 -7.91
C THR A 40 3.84 -22.56 -6.86
N ILE A 41 4.56 -21.44 -6.74
CA ILE A 41 4.31 -20.44 -5.70
C ILE A 41 2.93 -19.81 -5.88
N ALA A 42 2.57 -19.42 -7.10
CA ALA A 42 1.27 -18.81 -7.37
C ALA A 42 0.10 -19.74 -6.99
N ASP A 43 0.22 -21.04 -7.21
CA ASP A 43 -0.79 -22.02 -6.77
C ASP A 43 -0.84 -22.13 -5.25
N SER A 44 0.32 -22.17 -4.60
CA SER A 44 0.41 -22.20 -3.14
C SER A 44 -0.21 -20.96 -2.49
N SER A 45 0.03 -19.79 -3.09
CA SER A 45 -0.56 -18.49 -2.71
C SER A 45 -2.08 -18.53 -2.79
N ILE A 46 -2.64 -19.00 -3.91
CA ILE A 46 -4.09 -19.10 -4.10
C ILE A 46 -4.71 -20.13 -3.16
N ASN A 47 -4.09 -21.29 -2.95
CA ASN A 47 -4.60 -22.31 -2.05
C ASN A 47 -4.67 -21.79 -0.59
N ARG A 48 -3.64 -21.07 -0.13
CA ARG A 48 -3.64 -20.46 1.20
C ARG A 48 -4.71 -19.38 1.34
N LEU A 49 -4.93 -18.59 0.29
CA LEU A 49 -6.02 -17.63 0.24
C LEU A 49 -7.39 -18.32 0.31
N SER A 50 -7.61 -19.40 -0.44
CA SER A 50 -8.86 -20.17 -0.36
C SER A 50 -9.12 -20.68 1.06
N VAL A 51 -8.10 -21.24 1.72
CA VAL A 51 -8.20 -21.69 3.12
C VAL A 51 -8.53 -20.52 4.06
N LEU A 52 -7.95 -19.33 3.85
CA LEU A 52 -8.30 -18.13 4.62
C LEU A 52 -9.77 -17.74 4.43
N LEU A 53 -10.23 -17.62 3.19
CA LEU A 53 -11.58 -17.16 2.86
C LEU A 53 -12.68 -18.15 3.26
N GLU A 54 -12.37 -19.45 3.36
CA GLU A 54 -13.30 -20.46 3.88
C GLU A 54 -13.52 -20.36 5.40
N ASN A 55 -12.63 -19.67 6.13
CA ASN A 55 -12.58 -19.72 7.60
C ASN A 55 -12.70 -18.35 8.26
N VAL A 56 -12.58 -17.25 7.51
CA VAL A 56 -12.51 -15.90 8.06
C VAL A 56 -13.33 -14.94 7.21
N ASP A 57 -14.36 -14.36 7.83
CA ASP A 57 -15.21 -13.35 7.21
C ASP A 57 -14.79 -11.91 7.58
N ASN A 58 -15.37 -10.94 6.85
CA ASN A 58 -15.25 -9.49 7.10
C ASN A 58 -13.80 -8.98 7.09
N ILE A 59 -12.96 -9.53 6.22
CA ILE A 59 -11.59 -9.05 6.01
C ILE A 59 -11.63 -7.78 5.17
N ASP A 60 -11.06 -6.67 5.63
CA ASP A 60 -10.96 -5.45 4.83
C ASP A 60 -9.92 -5.60 3.72
N VAL A 61 -8.77 -6.17 4.04
CA VAL A 61 -7.64 -6.28 3.11
C VAL A 61 -6.78 -7.50 3.37
N ILE A 62 -6.30 -8.09 2.27
CA ILE A 62 -5.36 -9.22 2.26
C ILE A 62 -4.02 -8.75 1.71
N LEU A 63 -2.94 -9.07 2.42
CA LEU A 63 -1.56 -8.82 1.97
C LEU A 63 -0.82 -10.14 1.75
N PHE A 64 -0.28 -10.30 0.54
CA PHE A 64 0.63 -11.38 0.20
C PHE A 64 2.09 -11.01 0.51
N PRO A 65 2.99 -11.97 0.76
CA PRO A 65 4.42 -11.69 0.93
C PRO A 65 5.09 -11.36 -0.42
N GLU A 66 6.26 -10.71 -0.43
CA GLU A 66 7.00 -10.47 -1.70
C GLU A 66 7.19 -11.76 -2.49
N PHE A 67 7.09 -11.68 -3.83
CA PHE A 67 7.24 -12.80 -4.77
C PHE A 67 6.14 -13.88 -4.72
N ALA A 68 5.00 -13.66 -4.08
CA ALA A 68 3.93 -14.67 -4.05
C ALA A 68 3.35 -15.04 -5.44
N PHE A 69 3.67 -14.26 -6.47
CA PHE A 69 3.28 -14.46 -7.87
C PHE A 69 4.47 -14.27 -8.84
N ALA A 70 5.71 -14.36 -8.35
CA ALA A 70 6.92 -14.20 -9.14
C ALA A 70 7.96 -15.27 -8.79
N GLY A 71 8.96 -15.44 -9.66
CA GLY A 71 10.21 -16.11 -9.28
C GLY A 71 11.14 -15.19 -8.48
N ILE A 72 12.18 -15.77 -7.88
CA ILE A 72 13.19 -14.99 -7.14
C ILE A 72 13.89 -13.99 -8.08
N ASP A 73 14.19 -12.82 -7.53
CA ASP A 73 15.14 -11.85 -8.08
C ASP A 73 16.56 -12.42 -7.90
N GLY A 74 17.09 -12.98 -8.99
CA GLY A 74 18.45 -13.48 -9.05
C GLY A 74 19.44 -12.42 -9.55
N GLY A 75 19.20 -11.12 -9.31
CA GLY A 75 20.13 -10.06 -9.69
C GLY A 75 20.24 -9.85 -11.20
N TYR A 76 19.95 -8.63 -11.65
CA TYR A 76 20.21 -8.14 -13.02
C TYR A 76 19.57 -8.94 -14.18
N THR A 77 18.82 -10.01 -13.92
CA THR A 77 18.23 -10.88 -14.94
C THR A 77 16.73 -11.05 -14.73
N ASP A 78 16.05 -11.27 -15.84
CA ASP A 78 14.61 -11.23 -16.01
C ASP A 78 13.91 -12.35 -15.19
N SER A 79 13.40 -12.02 -14.00
CA SER A 79 12.67 -12.98 -13.15
C SER A 79 11.52 -13.63 -13.93
N ARG A 80 11.21 -14.90 -13.63
CA ARG A 80 10.10 -15.65 -14.23
C ARG A 80 9.32 -16.38 -13.15
N PRO A 81 8.00 -16.57 -13.28
CA PRO A 81 7.18 -16.33 -14.48
C PRO A 81 6.83 -14.85 -14.69
N GLN A 82 6.45 -14.48 -15.91
CA GLN A 82 6.26 -13.08 -16.31
C GLN A 82 4.83 -12.78 -16.77
N VAL A 83 4.38 -11.56 -16.46
CA VAL A 83 3.09 -11.05 -16.88
C VAL A 83 3.22 -9.63 -17.43
N TYR A 84 2.26 -9.20 -18.24
CA TYR A 84 2.04 -7.79 -18.53
C TYR A 84 0.59 -7.43 -18.23
N PHE A 85 0.30 -6.13 -18.16
CA PHE A 85 -1.05 -5.65 -17.89
C PHE A 85 -1.55 -4.76 -19.01
N SER A 86 -2.75 -5.06 -19.52
CA SER A 86 -3.51 -4.12 -20.36
C SER A 86 -4.54 -3.39 -19.50
N TYR A 87 -4.90 -2.17 -19.88
CA TYR A 87 -5.89 -1.37 -19.14
C TYR A 87 -7.20 -1.26 -19.92
N SER A 88 -8.31 -1.49 -19.23
CA SER A 88 -9.66 -1.22 -19.70
C SER A 88 -10.40 -0.33 -18.69
N PRO A 89 -11.12 0.72 -19.12
CA PRO A 89 -11.93 1.55 -18.21
C PRO A 89 -12.94 0.73 -17.41
N ASP A 90 -13.54 -0.29 -18.03
CA ASP A 90 -14.60 -1.09 -17.40
C ASP A 90 -14.03 -2.10 -16.40
N SER A 91 -12.88 -2.69 -16.73
CA SER A 91 -12.33 -3.85 -16.01
C SER A 91 -11.09 -3.55 -15.16
N GLY A 92 -10.54 -2.34 -15.24
CA GLY A 92 -9.24 -2.00 -14.69
C GLY A 92 -8.08 -2.63 -15.48
N PHE A 93 -6.96 -2.84 -14.81
CA PHE A 93 -5.86 -3.62 -15.38
C PHE A 93 -6.22 -5.10 -15.45
N ILE A 94 -5.82 -5.75 -16.55
CA ILE A 94 -6.05 -7.16 -16.83
C ILE A 94 -4.68 -7.83 -16.98
N PRO A 95 -4.37 -8.86 -16.18
CA PRO A 95 -3.10 -9.58 -16.29
C PRO A 95 -3.12 -10.50 -17.51
N HIS A 96 -2.01 -10.53 -18.24
CA HIS A 96 -1.77 -11.42 -19.37
C HIS A 96 -0.41 -12.11 -19.20
N PRO A 97 -0.26 -13.36 -19.67
CA PRO A 97 1.07 -13.97 -19.74
C PRO A 97 1.96 -13.15 -20.67
N TRP A 98 3.23 -12.96 -20.30
CA TRP A 98 4.19 -12.36 -21.23
C TRP A 98 4.45 -13.27 -22.44
N ASP A 99 4.63 -14.56 -22.19
CA ASP A 99 4.69 -15.59 -23.22
C ASP A 99 3.51 -16.56 -23.09
N GLU A 100 2.53 -16.49 -23.99
CA GLU A 100 1.36 -17.38 -24.02
C GLU A 100 1.73 -18.87 -24.21
N THR A 101 2.92 -19.17 -24.72
CA THR A 101 3.41 -20.54 -24.85
C THR A 101 4.07 -21.05 -23.56
N SER A 102 4.43 -20.15 -22.65
CA SER A 102 4.92 -20.49 -21.31
C SER A 102 3.76 -20.89 -20.42
N HIS A 103 3.78 -22.16 -19.99
CA HIS A 103 2.82 -22.67 -19.01
C HIS A 103 2.80 -21.83 -17.73
N TRP A 104 3.97 -21.39 -17.27
CA TRP A 104 4.11 -20.70 -16.00
C TRP A 104 3.66 -19.24 -16.05
N ASP A 105 3.92 -18.54 -17.16
CA ASP A 105 3.43 -17.17 -17.36
C ASP A 105 1.89 -17.20 -17.43
N SER A 106 1.34 -18.17 -18.15
CA SER A 106 -0.10 -18.41 -18.24
C SER A 106 -0.72 -18.74 -16.89
N LEU A 107 -0.04 -19.55 -16.07
CA LEU A 107 -0.50 -19.90 -14.73
C LEU A 107 -0.55 -18.67 -13.82
N VAL A 108 0.52 -17.87 -13.77
CA VAL A 108 0.56 -16.66 -12.93
C VAL A 108 -0.48 -15.66 -13.37
N ALA A 109 -0.61 -15.38 -14.68
CA ALA A 109 -1.64 -14.48 -15.19
C ALA A 109 -3.05 -14.95 -14.79
N LYS A 110 -3.34 -16.25 -14.93
CA LYS A 110 -4.60 -16.85 -14.49
C LYS A 110 -4.82 -16.74 -12.98
N ARG A 111 -3.79 -16.88 -12.15
CA ARG A 111 -3.91 -16.74 -10.69
C ARG A 111 -4.14 -15.31 -10.27
N LEU A 112 -3.45 -14.34 -10.87
CA LEU A 112 -3.73 -12.93 -10.66
C LEU A 112 -5.16 -12.57 -11.09
N ASP A 113 -5.66 -13.15 -12.18
CA ASP A 113 -7.07 -12.97 -12.58
C ASP A 113 -8.05 -13.64 -11.61
N THR A 114 -7.70 -14.82 -11.05
CA THR A 114 -8.50 -15.50 -10.01
C THR A 114 -8.66 -14.63 -8.77
N LEU A 115 -7.64 -13.88 -8.37
CA LEU A 115 -7.72 -12.95 -7.23
C LEU A 115 -8.79 -11.88 -7.43
N ARG A 116 -9.04 -11.45 -8.67
CA ARG A 116 -10.08 -10.46 -8.99
C ARG A 116 -11.47 -10.99 -8.65
N THR A 117 -11.74 -12.24 -9.04
CA THR A 117 -12.99 -12.93 -8.68
C THR A 117 -13.09 -13.09 -7.17
N MET A 118 -12.04 -13.54 -6.50
CA MET A 118 -12.04 -13.73 -5.04
C MET A 118 -12.26 -12.41 -4.28
N ALA A 119 -11.63 -11.31 -4.72
CA ALA A 119 -11.83 -10.00 -4.12
C ALA A 119 -13.28 -9.52 -4.26
N ALA A 120 -13.90 -9.74 -5.43
CA ALA A 120 -15.29 -9.36 -5.68
C ALA A 120 -16.29 -10.19 -4.87
N GLU A 121 -16.12 -11.52 -4.86
CA GLU A 121 -17.00 -12.43 -4.14
C GLU A 121 -16.99 -12.21 -2.62
N ASN A 122 -15.86 -11.75 -2.09
CA ASN A 122 -15.65 -11.53 -0.65
C ASN A 122 -15.70 -10.04 -0.25
N ASN A 123 -15.98 -9.13 -1.20
CA ASN A 123 -16.04 -7.69 -0.99
C ASN A 123 -14.84 -7.12 -0.21
N LEU A 124 -13.63 -7.45 -0.64
CA LEU A 124 -12.40 -7.09 0.05
C LEU A 124 -11.29 -6.61 -0.89
N TYR A 125 -10.28 -5.99 -0.31
CA TYR A 125 -9.08 -5.52 -1.01
C TYR A 125 -7.97 -6.61 -1.03
N ILE A 126 -7.20 -6.73 -2.11
CA ILE A 126 -6.05 -7.66 -2.18
C ILE A 126 -4.79 -6.96 -2.72
N TRP A 127 -3.73 -6.97 -1.90
CA TRP A 127 -2.39 -6.51 -2.24
C TRP A 127 -1.60 -7.73 -2.67
N ALA A 128 -1.60 -8.00 -3.98
CA ALA A 128 -1.01 -9.20 -4.58
C ALA A 128 0.51 -9.06 -4.73
N SER A 129 1.20 -8.93 -3.60
CA SER A 129 2.67 -8.81 -3.58
C SER A 129 3.31 -10.15 -3.91
N THR A 130 4.34 -10.26 -4.74
CA THR A 130 4.49 -9.47 -5.98
C THR A 130 4.54 -10.41 -7.18
N CYS A 131 4.32 -9.85 -8.36
CA CYS A 131 4.51 -10.51 -9.65
C CYS A 131 5.67 -9.86 -10.43
N CYS A 132 6.15 -10.58 -11.46
CA CYS A 132 7.18 -10.10 -12.36
C CYS A 132 6.52 -9.46 -13.59
N GLU A 133 6.45 -8.13 -13.62
CA GLU A 133 5.79 -7.38 -14.68
C GLU A 133 6.78 -7.01 -15.81
N ARG A 134 6.45 -7.37 -17.04
CA ARG A 134 7.13 -6.91 -18.25
C ARG A 134 6.37 -5.73 -18.85
N ILE A 135 7.14 -4.73 -19.30
CA ILE A 135 6.62 -3.57 -20.04
C ILE A 135 7.37 -3.51 -21.37
N ASP A 136 6.62 -3.37 -22.47
CA ASP A 136 7.18 -3.27 -23.81
C ASP A 136 8.27 -2.20 -23.90
N GLY A 137 9.38 -2.55 -24.56
CA GLY A 137 10.52 -1.65 -24.74
C GLY A 137 11.47 -1.55 -23.55
N ARG A 138 11.25 -2.31 -22.46
CA ARG A 138 12.19 -2.40 -21.34
C ARG A 138 12.95 -3.73 -21.36
N PRO A 139 14.27 -3.72 -21.06
CA PRO A 139 15.06 -4.95 -21.07
C PRO A 139 14.83 -5.81 -19.81
N TYR A 140 14.35 -5.22 -18.72
CA TYR A 140 14.12 -5.88 -17.44
C TYR A 140 12.64 -5.83 -17.03
N SER A 141 12.25 -6.80 -16.21
CA SER A 141 10.96 -6.80 -15.52
C SER A 141 10.96 -5.96 -14.24
N TYR A 142 9.76 -5.62 -13.78
CA TYR A 142 9.52 -4.95 -12.51
C TYR A 142 8.98 -5.93 -11.48
N ASN A 143 9.43 -5.76 -10.24
CA ASN A 143 8.82 -6.39 -9.09
C ASN A 143 7.58 -5.57 -8.70
N SER A 144 6.41 -6.05 -9.10
CA SER A 144 5.17 -5.28 -9.11
C SER A 144 4.11 -5.88 -8.20
N LEU A 145 3.30 -5.02 -7.58
CA LEU A 145 2.22 -5.35 -6.66
C LEU A 145 0.92 -4.81 -7.26
N PRO A 146 0.11 -5.66 -7.90
CA PRO A 146 -1.24 -5.32 -8.30
C PRO A 146 -2.13 -5.12 -7.08
N ILE A 147 -2.92 -4.06 -7.10
CA ILE A 147 -3.87 -3.71 -6.04
C ILE A 147 -5.28 -3.92 -6.57
N ILE A 148 -5.98 -4.87 -5.95
CA ILE A 148 -7.30 -5.32 -6.36
C ILE A 148 -8.33 -4.76 -5.38
N THR A 149 -9.38 -4.14 -5.92
CA THR A 149 -10.48 -3.58 -5.13
C THR A 149 -11.61 -4.58 -4.90
N PRO A 150 -12.56 -4.30 -3.98
CA PRO A 150 -13.76 -5.10 -3.76
C PRO A 150 -14.65 -5.29 -4.99
N GLN A 151 -14.45 -4.54 -6.07
CA GLN A 151 -15.16 -4.73 -7.35
C GLN A 151 -14.46 -5.74 -8.26
N GLY A 152 -13.36 -6.37 -7.81
CA GLY A 152 -12.53 -7.26 -8.63
C GLY A 152 -11.73 -6.53 -9.71
N LYS A 153 -11.50 -5.22 -9.56
CA LYS A 153 -10.71 -4.44 -10.50
C LYS A 153 -9.30 -4.28 -9.96
N ILE A 154 -8.30 -4.57 -10.79
CA ILE A 154 -6.94 -4.08 -10.52
C ILE A 154 -6.94 -2.61 -10.90
N THR A 155 -6.99 -1.71 -9.92
CA THR A 155 -7.01 -0.26 -10.19
C THR A 155 -5.62 0.33 -10.31
N ARG A 156 -4.62 -0.37 -9.76
CA ARG A 156 -3.25 0.11 -9.66
C ARG A 156 -2.26 -1.04 -9.70
N ILE A 157 -1.09 -0.78 -10.28
CA ILE A 157 0.07 -1.66 -10.23
C ILE A 157 1.20 -0.83 -9.64
N ARG A 158 1.54 -1.15 -8.39
CA ARG A 158 2.65 -0.51 -7.68
C ARG A 158 3.94 -1.22 -8.08
N ARG A 159 4.96 -0.48 -8.49
CA ARG A 159 6.27 -1.04 -8.92
C ARG A 159 7.34 -0.67 -7.90
N LYS A 160 8.17 -1.64 -7.54
CA LYS A 160 9.28 -1.45 -6.59
C LYS A 160 10.35 -0.52 -7.15
N THR A 161 10.69 0.55 -6.42
CA THR A 161 11.81 1.45 -6.77
C THR A 161 13.17 0.75 -6.62
N TRP A 162 14.17 1.22 -7.37
CA TRP A 162 15.53 0.71 -7.28
C TRP A 162 16.39 1.66 -6.46
N TYR A 163 17.29 1.12 -5.65
CA TYR A 163 18.26 1.89 -4.90
C TYR A 163 18.98 2.90 -5.80
N SER A 164 18.97 4.18 -5.40
CA SER A 164 19.74 5.28 -5.99
C SER A 164 19.46 5.65 -7.47
N THR A 165 18.41 5.10 -8.10
CA THR A 165 18.11 5.39 -9.52
C THR A 165 16.66 5.83 -9.69
N HIS A 166 16.48 7.03 -10.27
CA HIS A 166 15.18 7.51 -10.72
C HIS A 166 14.75 6.85 -12.02
N GLU A 167 13.53 6.36 -12.04
CA GLU A 167 12.88 5.88 -13.25
C GLU A 167 11.39 6.13 -13.16
N ASP A 168 10.91 7.11 -13.95
CA ASP A 168 9.52 7.56 -13.87
C ASP A 168 8.52 6.39 -13.94
N THR A 169 8.77 5.40 -14.81
CA THR A 169 7.87 4.24 -15.03
C THR A 169 7.55 3.48 -13.74
N ARG A 170 8.46 3.43 -12.76
CA ARG A 170 8.24 2.83 -11.44
C ARG A 170 7.93 3.89 -10.38
N ASP A 171 8.65 5.01 -10.39
CA ASP A 171 8.59 6.03 -9.33
C ASP A 171 7.19 6.63 -9.19
N THR A 172 6.51 6.89 -10.31
CA THR A 172 5.16 7.46 -10.28
C THR A 172 4.08 6.49 -9.83
N THR A 173 4.43 5.22 -9.60
CA THR A 173 3.51 4.23 -9.04
C THR A 173 3.66 4.07 -7.53
N VAL A 174 4.60 4.79 -6.92
CA VAL A 174 4.75 4.86 -5.46
C VAL A 174 3.86 5.96 -4.95
N HIS A 175 2.81 5.58 -4.24
CA HIS A 175 1.95 6.53 -3.55
C HIS A 175 1.13 5.91 -2.44
N LEU A 176 0.40 6.75 -1.72
CA LEU A 176 -0.55 6.31 -0.73
C LEU A 176 -1.78 5.70 -1.42
N ASP A 177 -2.12 4.49 -1.02
CA ASP A 177 -3.37 3.83 -1.36
C ASP A 177 -4.48 4.23 -0.38
N THR A 178 -5.73 4.02 -0.77
CA THR A 178 -6.88 4.21 0.11
C THR A 178 -7.62 2.89 0.28
N LEU A 179 -7.79 2.48 1.52
CA LEU A 179 -8.58 1.33 1.91
C LEU A 179 -9.92 1.81 2.46
N LEU A 180 -11.02 1.44 1.81
CA LEU A 180 -12.37 1.61 2.35
C LEU A 180 -12.70 0.40 3.21
N THR A 181 -12.86 0.60 4.51
CA THR A 181 -13.19 -0.47 5.46
C THR A 181 -14.67 -0.84 5.40
N HIS A 182 -15.02 -2.01 5.94
CA HIS A 182 -16.40 -2.43 6.15
C HIS A 182 -17.20 -1.47 7.06
N SER A 183 -16.50 -0.69 7.89
CA SER A 183 -17.11 0.38 8.70
C SER A 183 -17.41 1.66 7.90
N GLY A 184 -17.06 1.71 6.61
CA GLY A 184 -17.31 2.84 5.71
C GLY A 184 -16.31 3.99 5.84
N LYS A 185 -15.15 3.73 6.46
CA LYS A 185 -14.10 4.71 6.72
C LYS A 185 -12.92 4.52 5.78
N HIS A 186 -12.22 5.59 5.47
CA HIS A 186 -11.06 5.54 4.58
C HIS A 186 -9.76 5.53 5.39
N ILE A 187 -8.89 4.57 5.09
CA ILE A 187 -7.54 4.49 5.66
C ILE A 187 -6.53 4.79 4.56
N ALA A 188 -5.62 5.73 4.79
CA ALA A 188 -4.45 5.91 3.92
C ALA A 188 -3.42 4.83 4.22
N VAL A 189 -2.93 4.16 3.17
CA VAL A 189 -2.01 3.03 3.28
C VAL A 189 -0.75 3.35 2.50
N MET A 190 0.40 3.36 3.20
CA MET A 190 1.69 3.34 2.53
C MET A 190 2.06 1.89 2.25
N THR A 191 2.55 1.59 1.06
CA THR A 191 3.11 0.27 0.76
C THR A 191 4.57 0.45 0.40
N THR A 192 5.47 -0.39 0.92
CA THR A 192 6.88 -0.48 0.48
C THR A 192 7.23 -1.94 0.23
N ILE A 193 7.84 -2.29 -0.89
CA ILE A 193 8.21 -3.68 -1.17
C ILE A 193 9.66 -3.88 -0.71
N CYS A 194 9.88 -4.76 0.28
CA CYS A 194 11.24 -5.17 0.66
C CYS A 194 12.15 -3.98 1.00
N TYR A 195 13.38 -3.97 0.49
CA TYR A 195 14.42 -2.96 0.73
C TYR A 195 14.06 -1.53 0.28
N GLU A 196 12.94 -1.37 -0.43
CA GLU A 196 12.49 -0.09 -0.98
C GLU A 196 12.17 0.94 0.11
N ASN A 197 11.82 0.47 1.31
CA ASN A 197 11.57 1.32 2.47
C ASN A 197 12.76 2.22 2.84
N GLY A 198 14.00 1.79 2.57
CA GLY A 198 15.19 2.61 2.75
C GLY A 198 15.58 3.46 1.55
N CYS A 199 14.85 3.36 0.43
CA CYS A 199 15.15 4.08 -0.82
C CYS A 199 14.24 5.29 -1.02
N ILE A 200 12.94 5.10 -0.77
CA ILE A 200 11.90 6.11 -1.02
C ILE A 200 12.20 7.48 -0.39
N PRO A 201 12.61 7.58 0.90
CA PRO A 201 12.96 8.86 1.52
C PRO A 201 13.97 9.72 0.74
N TYR A 202 14.90 9.08 0.01
CA TYR A 202 15.96 9.78 -0.72
C TYR A 202 15.60 10.07 -2.18
N LEU A 203 14.55 9.43 -2.70
CA LEU A 203 14.18 9.50 -4.10
C LEU A 203 12.92 10.37 -4.27
N LEU A 204 11.91 10.16 -3.43
CA LEU A 204 10.58 10.68 -3.68
C LEU A 204 10.12 11.60 -2.55
N GLU A 205 9.37 12.62 -2.93
CA GLU A 205 8.74 13.54 -1.99
C GLU A 205 7.50 12.90 -1.36
N PRO A 206 7.29 13.06 -0.05
CA PRO A 206 6.13 12.55 0.68
C PRO A 206 4.82 13.10 0.12
N MET A 207 3.75 12.33 0.33
CA MET A 207 2.38 12.78 0.08
C MET A 207 1.64 12.97 1.39
N ASP A 208 0.95 14.10 1.49
CA ASP A 208 0.03 14.36 2.58
C ASP A 208 -1.37 13.76 2.29
N PRO A 209 -2.09 13.29 3.32
CA PRO A 209 -1.61 13.11 4.69
C PRO A 209 -0.73 11.85 4.84
N PRO A 210 0.24 11.82 5.78
CA PRO A 210 1.03 10.63 6.07
C PRO A 210 0.15 9.43 6.41
N ALA A 211 0.56 8.23 5.98
CA ALA A 211 -0.25 7.03 6.16
C ALA A 211 -0.24 6.51 7.61
N PRO A 212 -1.41 6.25 8.22
CA PRO A 212 -1.54 5.54 9.49
C PRO A 212 -1.39 4.02 9.38
N LEU A 213 -1.47 3.45 8.17
CA LEU A 213 -1.23 2.03 7.91
C LEU A 213 -0.06 1.88 6.94
N TRP A 214 0.85 0.95 7.23
CA TRP A 214 2.02 0.69 6.39
C TRP A 214 2.17 -0.80 6.09
N PHE A 215 2.07 -1.18 4.82
CA PHE A 215 2.34 -2.52 4.34
C PHE A 215 3.78 -2.68 3.84
N LEU A 216 4.46 -3.69 4.37
CA LEU A 216 5.80 -4.11 3.98
C LEU A 216 5.78 -5.60 3.61
N PRO A 217 5.32 -5.97 2.40
CA PRO A 217 5.44 -7.34 1.93
C PRO A 217 6.89 -7.66 1.64
N HIS A 218 7.56 -8.25 2.62
CA HIS A 218 8.88 -8.86 2.62
C HIS A 218 9.22 -9.29 4.06
N GLY A 219 10.07 -10.30 4.23
CA GLY A 219 10.62 -10.58 5.55
C GLY A 219 11.96 -11.30 5.57
N THR A 220 12.79 -11.11 4.55
CA THR A 220 14.19 -11.56 4.59
C THR A 220 15.07 -10.54 5.32
N TRP A 221 14.73 -10.25 6.58
CA TRP A 221 15.61 -9.55 7.53
C TRP A 221 15.63 -10.23 8.91
N LEU A 222 15.07 -11.44 9.02
CA LEU A 222 14.93 -12.19 10.27
C LEU A 222 15.79 -13.45 10.20
N TYR A 223 16.85 -13.55 10.99
CA TYR A 223 17.29 -14.87 11.47
C TYR A 223 16.42 -15.28 12.65
N ASP A 224 16.15 -16.58 12.70
CA ASP A 224 15.16 -17.24 13.53
C ASP A 224 15.47 -17.12 15.02
N MET A 225 14.67 -16.36 15.78
CA MET A 225 14.53 -16.53 17.24
C MET A 225 13.07 -16.36 17.62
N GLU A 226 12.35 -17.47 17.65
CA GLU A 226 10.94 -17.61 18.02
C GLU A 226 10.61 -17.21 19.47
N TYR A 227 11.60 -16.72 20.23
CA TYR A 227 11.53 -16.61 21.69
C TYR A 227 11.57 -15.19 22.27
N THR A 228 11.69 -14.12 21.46
CA THR A 228 12.02 -12.77 21.99
C THR A 228 10.95 -11.70 21.84
N THR A 229 9.76 -11.99 21.34
CA THR A 229 8.73 -10.96 21.17
C THR A 229 7.34 -11.46 21.55
N ALA A 230 6.54 -10.60 22.20
CA ALA A 230 5.12 -10.88 22.44
C ALA A 230 4.42 -11.23 21.12
N ALA A 231 3.38 -12.07 21.19
CA ALA A 231 2.64 -12.60 20.03
C ALA A 231 2.12 -11.54 19.04
N THR A 232 2.16 -10.25 19.39
CA THR A 232 1.77 -9.11 18.57
C THR A 232 2.89 -8.43 17.79
N GLN A 233 4.17 -8.78 18.01
CA GLN A 233 5.32 -8.03 17.46
C GLN A 233 6.48 -8.94 17.07
N ARG A 234 6.36 -9.87 16.11
CA ARG A 234 7.51 -10.72 15.71
C ARG A 234 8.50 -9.92 14.84
N TRP A 235 9.36 -9.14 15.50
CA TRP A 235 10.46 -8.38 14.91
C TRP A 235 11.80 -8.83 15.50
N ILE A 236 12.78 -9.02 14.64
CA ILE A 236 14.19 -9.18 15.04
C ILE A 236 14.97 -8.20 14.17
N PHE A 237 15.45 -7.12 14.76
CA PHE A 237 16.47 -6.28 14.14
C PHE A 237 17.81 -6.98 14.32
N TYR A 238 18.45 -7.35 13.21
CA TYR A 238 19.83 -7.81 13.24
C TYR A 238 20.77 -6.61 13.30
N GLU A 239 21.12 -6.16 14.50
CA GLU A 239 22.22 -5.20 14.67
C GLU A 239 23.60 -5.83 14.41
N GLU A 240 23.71 -7.17 14.36
CA GLU A 240 25.01 -7.86 14.48
C GLU A 240 25.36 -8.89 13.38
N LEU A 241 24.80 -8.80 12.16
CA LEU A 241 25.34 -9.58 11.03
C LEU A 241 26.33 -8.75 10.20
N PRO A 242 27.64 -9.06 10.25
CA PRO A 242 28.63 -8.36 9.44
C PRO A 242 28.37 -8.68 7.96
N GLY A 243 27.86 -7.71 7.21
CA GLY A 243 27.63 -7.83 5.75
C GLY A 243 26.25 -7.41 5.25
N LEU A 244 25.26 -7.22 6.13
CA LEU A 244 23.92 -6.69 5.80
C LEU A 244 23.78 -5.21 6.22
N SER A 245 24.86 -4.43 6.08
CA SER A 245 25.03 -3.05 6.56
C SER A 245 24.20 -1.98 5.82
N TYR A 246 23.19 -2.36 5.05
CA TYR A 246 22.44 -1.44 4.19
C TYR A 246 21.07 -1.04 4.74
N PHE A 247 20.59 -1.69 5.82
CA PHE A 247 19.26 -1.46 6.40
C PHE A 247 19.33 -1.28 7.91
N THR A 248 19.37 -0.02 8.32
CA THR A 248 19.39 0.44 9.71
C THR A 248 18.00 0.89 10.14
N GLU A 249 17.75 0.97 11.44
CA GLU A 249 16.54 1.61 12.00
C GLU A 249 16.31 3.00 11.39
N SER A 250 17.39 3.73 11.08
CA SER A 250 17.34 5.03 10.43
C SER A 250 16.64 5.03 9.06
N ASN A 251 16.69 3.93 8.31
CA ASN A 251 16.01 3.82 7.00
C ASN A 251 14.49 3.68 7.17
N LEU A 252 14.03 2.94 8.18
CA LEU A 252 12.61 2.88 8.55
C LEU A 252 12.11 4.25 9.02
N TRP A 253 12.92 4.95 9.82
CA TRP A 253 12.61 6.27 10.31
C TRP A 253 12.65 7.36 9.23
N GLY A 254 13.32 7.15 8.10
CA GLY A 254 13.31 8.08 6.97
C GLY A 254 11.88 8.33 6.47
N LEU A 255 11.09 7.26 6.25
CA LEU A 255 9.70 7.36 5.81
C LEU A 255 8.81 8.11 6.82
N VAL A 256 9.06 7.92 8.11
CA VAL A 256 8.30 8.59 9.17
C VAL A 256 8.71 10.06 9.29
N SER A 257 10.02 10.33 9.22
CA SER A 257 10.58 11.68 9.37
C SER A 257 10.23 12.58 8.19
N ASP A 258 10.18 12.02 7.00
CA ASP A 258 9.83 12.73 5.78
C ASP A 258 8.31 12.85 5.60
N GLY A 259 7.50 12.14 6.38
CA GLY A 259 6.04 12.30 6.35
C GLY A 259 5.32 11.41 5.33
N TRP A 260 5.92 10.28 4.92
CA TRP A 260 5.21 9.22 4.20
C TRP A 260 4.30 8.42 5.12
N VAL A 261 4.75 8.20 6.36
CA VAL A 261 4.10 7.35 7.36
C VAL A 261 3.98 8.14 8.66
N ARG A 262 2.88 7.97 9.39
CA ARG A 262 2.70 8.64 10.67
C ARG A 262 3.60 8.03 11.75
N HIS A 263 3.95 8.85 12.74
CA HIS A 263 4.72 8.41 13.90
C HIS A 263 3.97 7.41 14.79
N ASP A 264 2.64 7.31 14.64
CA ASP A 264 1.75 6.38 15.34
C ASP A 264 1.21 5.26 14.43
N ALA A 265 1.75 5.13 13.21
CA ALA A 265 1.26 4.19 12.22
C ALA A 265 1.43 2.73 12.67
N ILE A 266 0.54 1.87 12.16
CA ILE A 266 0.66 0.43 12.28
C ILE A 266 1.35 -0.10 11.02
N GLN A 267 2.50 -0.72 11.20
CA GLN A 267 3.22 -1.43 10.16
C GLN A 267 2.87 -2.92 10.19
N ILE A 268 2.53 -3.48 9.03
CA ILE A 268 2.25 -4.90 8.83
C ILE A 268 3.23 -5.46 7.79
N SER A 269 3.87 -6.59 8.11
CA SER A 269 4.86 -7.23 7.24
C SER A 269 4.68 -8.75 7.16
N CYS A 270 5.15 -9.35 6.05
CA CYS A 270 5.10 -10.79 5.83
C CYS A 270 6.26 -11.28 4.94
N ASP A 271 6.90 -12.38 5.33
CA ASP A 271 7.96 -13.05 4.56
C ASP A 271 7.41 -14.20 3.71
N ILE A 272 8.04 -14.46 2.55
CA ILE A 272 7.71 -15.61 1.71
C ILE A 272 8.52 -16.85 2.07
N PHE A 273 9.79 -16.68 2.46
CA PHE A 273 10.72 -17.79 2.71
C PHE A 273 10.45 -18.53 4.01
N ARG A 274 9.89 -17.80 4.98
CA ARG A 274 9.59 -18.31 6.31
C ARG A 274 8.16 -17.99 6.65
N ALA A 275 7.61 -18.70 7.64
CA ALA A 275 6.28 -18.39 8.16
C ALA A 275 6.26 -17.13 9.07
N SER A 276 7.20 -16.20 8.83
CA SER A 276 7.42 -14.98 9.61
C SER A 276 6.54 -13.85 9.10
N TRP A 277 6.09 -13.02 10.03
CA TRP A 277 5.20 -11.89 9.80
C TRP A 277 5.35 -10.92 10.98
N GLY A 278 4.95 -9.67 10.83
CA GLY A 278 5.04 -8.66 11.88
C GLY A 278 3.86 -7.70 11.88
N ALA A 279 3.49 -7.24 13.07
CA ALA A 279 2.64 -6.08 13.28
C ALA A 279 3.33 -5.17 14.30
N LEU A 280 3.44 -3.86 14.03
CA LEU A 280 4.16 -2.93 14.89
C LEU A 280 3.52 -1.56 14.85
N ASN A 281 3.26 -0.96 16.02
CA ASN A 281 3.07 0.48 16.07
C ASN A 281 4.44 1.16 16.09
N ILE A 282 4.68 2.05 15.13
CA ILE A 282 5.96 2.77 14.99
C ILE A 282 6.37 3.49 16.28
N ALA A 283 5.41 4.04 17.06
CA ALA A 283 5.69 4.73 18.32
C ALA A 283 6.29 3.84 19.42
N ASN A 284 6.25 2.51 19.24
CA ASN A 284 6.80 1.53 20.17
C ASN A 284 8.21 1.03 19.78
N SER A 285 8.73 1.38 18.59
CA SER A 285 10.10 1.04 18.20
C SER A 285 11.12 1.76 19.11
N GLY A 286 12.17 1.04 19.53
CA GLY A 286 13.20 1.55 20.46
C GLY A 286 12.85 1.52 21.95
N ARG A 287 11.63 1.14 22.35
CA ARG A 287 11.26 0.99 23.77
C ARG A 287 11.67 -0.41 24.28
N ILE A 288 12.84 -0.50 24.91
CA ILE A 288 13.41 -1.75 25.41
C ILE A 288 12.52 -2.46 26.45
N ASN A 289 11.60 -1.75 27.11
CA ASN A 289 10.64 -2.36 28.02
C ASN A 289 9.35 -1.50 28.12
N VAL A 290 8.19 -2.17 27.99
CA VAL A 290 6.84 -1.74 28.44
C VAL A 290 6.01 -0.82 27.53
N ALA A 291 4.93 -1.38 26.95
CA ALA A 291 3.52 -0.98 27.16
C ALA A 291 2.57 -2.02 26.53
N TRP A 292 1.91 -2.80 27.39
CA TRP A 292 1.05 -3.94 27.06
C TRP A 292 -0.41 -3.51 26.84
N GLU A 293 -0.71 -2.84 25.73
CA GLU A 293 -2.05 -2.87 25.17
C GLU A 293 -1.96 -3.59 23.82
N PRO A 294 -2.80 -4.60 23.54
CA PRO A 294 -2.83 -5.22 22.22
C PRO A 294 -3.19 -4.13 21.21
N LEU A 295 -2.19 -3.71 20.43
CA LEU A 295 -2.37 -2.82 19.26
C LEU A 295 -3.20 -3.49 18.17
N ALA A 296 -3.24 -4.82 18.23
CA ALA A 296 -4.04 -5.67 17.39
C ALA A 296 -4.40 -6.96 18.15
N TRP A 297 -5.57 -7.52 17.84
CA TRP A 297 -5.87 -8.92 18.12
C TRP A 297 -5.39 -9.77 16.96
N ILE A 298 -4.68 -10.85 17.29
CA ILE A 298 -4.01 -11.66 16.27
C ILE A 298 -4.42 -13.11 16.39
N THR A 299 -4.86 -13.67 15.26
CA THR A 299 -5.11 -15.09 15.09
C THR A 299 -4.09 -15.65 14.10
N ILE A 300 -3.36 -16.67 14.53
CA ILE A 300 -2.31 -17.31 13.72
C ILE A 300 -2.77 -18.71 13.30
N LYS A 301 -2.69 -18.99 12.01
CA LYS A 301 -2.86 -20.32 11.38
C LYS A 301 -1.65 -20.64 10.53
N ASP A 302 -1.48 -21.87 10.07
CA ASP A 302 -0.29 -22.25 9.29
C ASP A 302 -0.25 -21.56 7.91
N GLU A 303 -1.43 -21.31 7.34
CA GLU A 303 -1.64 -20.70 6.03
C GLU A 303 -1.70 -19.17 6.08
N TYR A 304 -2.19 -18.60 7.18
CA TYR A 304 -2.50 -17.18 7.27
C TYR A 304 -2.40 -16.61 8.68
N VAL A 305 -2.39 -15.28 8.78
CA VAL A 305 -2.56 -14.52 10.02
C VAL A 305 -3.70 -13.53 9.84
N VAL A 306 -4.57 -13.40 10.83
CA VAL A 306 -5.58 -12.35 10.89
C VAL A 306 -5.18 -11.37 11.98
N ILE A 307 -5.24 -10.09 11.66
CA ILE A 307 -4.83 -8.97 12.49
C ILE A 307 -6.01 -8.00 12.53
N ASP A 308 -6.70 -7.92 13.66
CA ASP A 308 -7.71 -6.90 13.93
C ASP A 308 -7.04 -5.74 14.66
N CYS A 309 -7.05 -4.54 14.08
CA CYS A 309 -6.42 -3.37 14.70
C CYS A 309 -7.24 -2.11 14.48
N ASP A 310 -7.06 -1.12 15.36
CA ASP A 310 -7.69 0.18 15.20
C ASP A 310 -6.70 1.15 14.55
N VAL A 311 -7.06 1.67 13.37
CA VAL A 311 -6.22 2.56 12.56
C VAL A 311 -6.91 3.92 12.43
N PRO A 312 -6.22 5.05 12.65
CA PRO A 312 -6.79 6.37 12.36
C PRO A 312 -7.29 6.47 10.91
N ALA A 313 -8.50 6.96 10.71
CA ALA A 313 -9.02 7.25 9.38
C ALA A 313 -8.41 8.53 8.80
N VAL A 314 -8.51 8.69 7.48
CA VAL A 314 -8.13 9.94 6.79
C VAL A 314 -8.99 11.11 7.30
N GLU A 315 -10.23 10.84 7.68
CA GLU A 315 -11.14 11.84 8.23
C GLU A 315 -10.93 12.15 9.72
N ASP A 316 -10.09 11.37 10.41
CA ASP A 316 -9.83 11.58 11.82
C ASP A 316 -8.76 12.67 11.99
N GLU A 317 -9.01 13.66 12.84
CA GLU A 317 -8.00 14.69 13.12
C GLU A 317 -6.72 14.02 13.65
N PRO A 318 -5.52 14.44 13.16
CA PRO A 318 -4.29 13.90 13.66
C PRO A 318 -4.22 14.15 15.17
N VAL A 319 -4.10 13.08 15.95
CA VAL A 319 -3.79 13.18 17.38
C VAL A 319 -2.49 13.96 17.52
N ALA A 320 -2.61 15.24 17.85
CA ALA A 320 -1.49 16.15 17.93
C ALA A 320 -0.57 15.73 19.09
N MET A 321 0.44 14.91 18.83
CA MET A 321 1.69 15.02 19.56
C MET A 321 2.44 16.20 18.96
N LYS A 322 2.44 17.32 19.69
CA LYS A 322 3.17 18.55 19.36
C LYS A 322 4.62 18.23 19.01
N SER A 323 4.94 18.12 17.72
CA SER A 323 6.28 18.47 17.26
C SER A 323 6.34 20.00 17.32
N ASN A 324 7.39 20.56 17.92
CA ASN A 324 7.60 22.01 18.05
C ASN A 324 7.96 22.68 16.70
N ARG A 325 7.33 22.28 15.59
CA ARG A 325 7.32 23.10 14.38
C ARG A 325 6.08 23.99 14.47
N PRO A 326 6.18 25.29 14.11
CA PRO A 326 4.97 26.09 13.94
C PRO A 326 4.07 25.33 12.96
N PRO A 327 2.77 25.16 13.27
CA PRO A 327 1.86 24.58 12.31
C PRO A 327 1.99 25.38 11.01
N PRO A 328 2.01 24.73 9.83
CA PRO A 328 1.53 25.41 8.64
C PRO A 328 0.18 26.00 9.03
N SER A 329 0.05 27.32 8.92
CA SER A 329 -1.26 27.94 9.03
C SER A 329 -2.10 27.38 7.90
N ASP A 330 -3.18 26.72 8.29
CA ASP A 330 -4.28 26.17 7.49
C ASP A 330 -4.24 24.63 7.34
N GLU A 331 -5.37 24.04 7.72
CA GLU A 331 -5.69 22.62 7.95
C GLU A 331 -5.54 21.74 6.68
N PRO A 332 -5.14 20.45 6.78
CA PRO A 332 -5.21 19.51 5.66
C PRO A 332 -6.48 18.64 5.71
N GLN A 333 -7.26 18.61 4.61
CA GLN A 333 -8.38 17.69 4.38
C GLN A 333 -8.46 17.42 2.86
N ILE A 334 -8.11 16.23 2.35
CA ILE A 334 -7.61 16.13 0.95
C ILE A 334 -8.27 15.03 0.08
N ILE A 335 -8.59 15.41 -1.17
CA ILE A 335 -8.72 14.56 -2.35
C ILE A 335 -7.34 14.27 -2.96
N THR A 336 -7.09 13.08 -3.49
CA THR A 336 -5.78 12.77 -4.09
C THR A 336 -5.89 12.81 -5.61
N ALA A 337 -5.12 13.66 -6.29
CA ALA A 337 -4.97 13.64 -7.74
C ALA A 337 -3.58 13.15 -8.11
N SER A 338 -3.50 12.05 -8.85
CA SER A 338 -2.25 11.44 -9.31
C SER A 338 -2.11 11.66 -10.82
N PRO A 339 -1.05 12.33 -11.29
CA PRO A 339 -0.75 12.32 -12.72
C PRO A 339 -0.34 10.90 -13.13
N LYS A 340 -0.78 10.42 -14.29
CA LYS A 340 0.05 9.47 -15.05
C LYS A 340 1.11 10.29 -15.76
N ILE A 341 2.37 9.94 -15.53
CA ILE A 341 3.59 10.55 -16.08
C ILE A 341 3.41 11.22 -17.45
N SER A 342 3.89 12.45 -17.49
CA SER A 342 4.21 13.36 -18.60
C SER A 342 3.25 13.61 -19.77
N THR A 343 2.24 12.77 -20.06
CA THR A 343 1.28 13.06 -21.16
C THR A 343 -0.07 12.32 -21.08
N GLY A 344 -0.41 11.67 -19.95
CA GLY A 344 -1.58 10.79 -19.81
C GLY A 344 -2.72 11.31 -18.92
N PRO A 345 -3.79 10.51 -18.71
CA PRO A 345 -4.88 10.89 -17.82
C PRO A 345 -4.44 10.98 -16.35
N VAL A 346 -5.01 11.94 -15.63
CA VAL A 346 -4.91 12.17 -14.19
C VAL A 346 -6.03 11.40 -13.50
N PHE A 347 -5.69 10.62 -12.49
CA PHE A 347 -6.65 9.88 -11.68
C PHE A 347 -6.88 10.60 -10.37
N ILE A 348 -8.13 10.75 -9.98
CA ILE A 348 -8.55 11.48 -8.78
C ILE A 348 -9.32 10.50 -7.90
N PHE A 349 -8.97 10.46 -6.62
CA PHE A 349 -9.53 9.54 -5.63
C PHE A 349 -10.02 10.31 -4.40
N GLY A 350 -11.10 9.79 -3.79
CA GLY A 350 -11.68 10.33 -2.56
C GLY A 350 -12.57 11.56 -2.76
N ALA A 351 -13.08 11.81 -3.96
CA ALA A 351 -14.01 12.92 -4.22
C ALA A 351 -15.30 12.74 -3.42
N LYS A 352 -15.74 13.79 -2.71
CA LYS A 352 -16.97 13.79 -1.90
C LYS A 352 -18.24 14.13 -2.67
N ASN A 353 -18.10 14.75 -3.83
CA ASN A 353 -19.21 15.08 -4.72
C ASN A 353 -19.09 14.32 -6.04
N ASP A 354 -20.21 14.25 -6.75
CA ASP A 354 -20.37 13.59 -8.06
C ASP A 354 -19.57 14.26 -9.19
N SER A 355 -18.79 15.32 -8.90
CA SER A 355 -17.94 15.97 -9.89
C SER A 355 -16.73 16.67 -9.27
N VAL A 356 -15.64 16.74 -10.04
CA VAL A 356 -14.42 17.46 -9.70
C VAL A 356 -14.19 18.57 -10.71
N SER A 357 -14.05 19.81 -10.23
CA SER A 357 -13.66 20.98 -11.02
C SER A 357 -12.15 21.03 -11.17
N ILE A 358 -11.68 21.33 -12.38
CA ILE A 358 -10.26 21.50 -12.68
C ILE A 358 -10.00 23.00 -12.82
N LEU A 359 -8.99 23.49 -12.12
CA LEU A 359 -8.61 24.90 -12.08
C LEU A 359 -7.17 25.07 -12.59
N ASP A 360 -6.91 26.20 -13.25
CA ASP A 360 -5.55 26.60 -13.64
C ASP A 360 -4.76 27.18 -12.45
N SER A 361 -3.50 27.57 -12.68
CA SER A 361 -2.64 28.18 -11.65
C SER A 361 -3.18 29.49 -11.06
N SER A 362 -4.19 30.10 -11.71
CA SER A 362 -4.84 31.35 -11.31
C SER A 362 -6.24 31.10 -10.71
N ASP A 363 -6.57 29.85 -10.37
CA ASP A 363 -7.88 29.41 -9.84
C ASP A 363 -9.07 29.60 -10.78
N ASN A 364 -8.83 29.79 -12.07
CA ASN A 364 -9.92 29.80 -13.05
C ASN A 364 -10.37 28.37 -13.34
N LYS A 365 -11.68 28.12 -13.30
CA LYS A 365 -12.24 26.83 -13.71
C LYS A 365 -12.05 26.63 -15.21
N ILE A 366 -11.36 25.56 -15.59
CA ILE A 366 -11.08 25.21 -16.99
C ILE A 366 -11.82 23.95 -17.45
N ALA A 367 -12.20 23.06 -16.52
CA ALA A 367 -13.00 21.87 -16.84
C ALA A 367 -13.79 21.37 -15.61
N SER A 368 -14.70 20.42 -15.84
CA SER A 368 -15.43 19.69 -14.80
C SER A 368 -15.55 18.24 -15.26
N ILE A 369 -15.13 17.30 -14.42
CA ILE A 369 -15.19 15.86 -14.72
C ILE A 369 -16.14 15.17 -13.73
N PRO A 370 -16.92 14.17 -14.17
CA PRO A 370 -17.76 13.39 -13.27
C PRO A 370 -16.88 12.53 -12.34
N ALA A 371 -17.37 12.30 -11.13
CA ALA A 371 -16.77 11.41 -10.16
C ALA A 371 -17.77 10.30 -9.79
N ASP A 372 -17.39 9.05 -10.01
CA ASP A 372 -18.19 7.86 -9.70
C ASP A 372 -17.54 7.12 -8.53
N ASP A 373 -18.29 6.92 -7.43
CA ASP A 373 -17.81 6.34 -6.18
C ASP A 373 -16.51 7.00 -5.65
N GLY A 374 -16.46 8.33 -5.73
CA GLY A 374 -15.31 9.13 -5.30
C GLY A 374 -14.09 9.04 -6.22
N ASN A 375 -14.21 8.43 -7.40
CA ASN A 375 -13.14 8.31 -8.37
C ASN A 375 -13.44 9.12 -9.63
N ALA A 376 -12.46 9.89 -10.13
CA ALA A 376 -12.61 10.62 -11.37
C ALA A 376 -11.34 10.52 -12.23
N ILE A 377 -11.49 10.64 -13.55
CA ILE A 377 -10.38 10.56 -14.50
C ILE A 377 -10.43 11.78 -15.41
N TRP A 378 -9.33 12.52 -15.48
CA TRP A 378 -9.16 13.62 -16.41
C TRP A 378 -8.09 13.29 -17.44
N ASP A 379 -8.44 13.26 -18.73
CA ASP A 379 -7.51 12.88 -19.80
C ASP A 379 -6.48 13.96 -20.19
N GLY A 380 -6.37 15.04 -19.41
CA GLY A 380 -5.46 16.15 -19.67
C GLY A 380 -5.86 16.98 -20.88
N LYS A 381 -7.15 17.02 -21.23
CA LYS A 381 -7.68 17.84 -22.33
C LYS A 381 -8.77 18.81 -21.89
N ILE A 382 -8.86 19.92 -22.63
CA ILE A 382 -9.96 20.90 -22.60
C ILE A 382 -10.39 21.12 -24.05
N ASP A 383 -11.67 20.88 -24.36
CA ASP A 383 -12.21 21.03 -25.73
C ASP A 383 -11.34 20.36 -26.81
N ALA A 384 -10.93 19.11 -26.54
CA ALA A 384 -10.04 18.28 -27.38
C ALA A 384 -8.57 18.78 -27.53
N ARG A 385 -8.17 19.87 -26.89
CA ARG A 385 -6.77 20.35 -26.84
C ARG A 385 -6.08 19.83 -25.58
N LYS A 386 -4.84 19.35 -25.73
CA LYS A 386 -3.99 19.01 -24.57
C LYS A 386 -3.69 20.27 -23.78
N VAL A 387 -3.66 20.15 -22.47
CA VAL A 387 -3.26 21.25 -21.58
C VAL A 387 -1.73 21.44 -21.61
N GLU A 388 -1.30 22.69 -21.42
CA GLU A 388 0.12 23.05 -21.37
C GLU A 388 0.79 22.55 -20.07
N PRO A 389 2.12 22.39 -20.04
CA PRO A 389 2.84 22.13 -18.80
C PRO A 389 2.56 23.22 -17.77
N GLY A 390 2.28 22.84 -16.53
CA GLY A 390 1.86 23.79 -15.50
C GLY A 390 1.32 23.14 -14.24
N ILE A 391 0.96 23.97 -13.26
CA ILE A 391 0.27 23.51 -12.05
C ILE A 391 -1.24 23.60 -12.31
N TYR A 392 -1.93 22.50 -12.01
CA TYR A 392 -3.37 22.38 -12.10
C TYR A 392 -3.92 21.98 -10.74
N TYR A 393 -5.11 22.49 -10.41
CA TYR A 393 -5.81 22.12 -9.20
C TYR A 393 -7.07 21.34 -9.52
N PHE A 394 -7.41 20.40 -8.66
CA PHE A 394 -8.65 19.64 -8.69
C PHE A 394 -9.43 20.02 -7.43
N TYR A 395 -10.73 20.28 -7.58
CA TYR A 395 -11.59 20.75 -6.50
C TYR A 395 -12.95 20.07 -6.59
N ASP A 396 -13.32 19.28 -5.58
CA ASP A 396 -14.60 18.56 -5.55
C ASP A 396 -15.74 19.37 -4.90
N GLY A 397 -15.50 20.61 -4.45
CA GLY A 397 -16.48 21.41 -3.69
C GLY A 397 -16.26 21.42 -2.19
N PHE A 398 -15.37 20.54 -1.68
CA PHE A 398 -14.93 20.49 -0.29
C PHE A 398 -13.42 20.58 -0.17
N TYR A 399 -12.70 19.86 -1.05
CA TYR A 399 -11.27 19.63 -0.97
C TYR A 399 -10.59 19.99 -2.27
N LYS A 400 -9.35 20.49 -2.15
CA LYS A 400 -8.52 20.93 -3.27
C LYS A 400 -7.17 20.22 -3.22
N CYS A 401 -6.71 19.70 -4.34
CA CYS A 401 -5.36 19.19 -4.49
C CYS A 401 -4.73 19.72 -5.77
N SER A 402 -3.40 19.64 -5.87
CA SER A 402 -2.65 20.12 -7.03
C SER A 402 -1.82 19.02 -7.64
N ILE A 403 -1.67 19.05 -8.96
CA ILE A 403 -0.63 18.32 -9.66
C ILE A 403 0.22 19.30 -10.46
N ARG A 404 1.46 18.90 -10.75
CA ARG A 404 2.26 19.53 -11.79
C ARG A 404 2.29 18.63 -13.01
N ILE A 405 1.83 19.14 -14.16
CA ILE A 405 2.01 18.50 -15.46
C ILE A 405 3.34 18.98 -16.04
N ILE A 406 4.23 18.03 -16.30
CA ILE A 406 5.50 18.20 -17.01
C ILE A 406 5.35 17.49 -18.37
N GLN A 407 5.86 18.05 -19.47
CA GLN A 407 5.80 17.41 -20.81
C GLN A 407 6.91 16.38 -20.98
#